data_AF-A0A840Q9Q3-F1
#
_entry.id   AF-A0A840Q9Q3-F1
#
_cell.length_a   1.000
_cell.length_b   1.000
_cell.length_c   1.000
_cell.angle_alpha   90.00
_cell.angle_beta   90.00
_cell.angle_gamma   90.00
#
_symmetry.space_group_name_H-M   'P 1'
#
loop_
_entity.id
_entity.type
_entity.pdbx_description
1 polymer ?
#
loop_
_entity_poly.entity_id
_entity_poly.type
_entity_poly.pdbx_seq_one_letter_code
_entity_poly.pdbx_strand_id
1 'polypeptide(L)'
;MRASRSGRFDEIDRSISARRAMFRRHAFESLAEFRVARRNRDLPGDGPQQDVVLVIDRWEAFAAENPALVDQVERIADNGSSFGVHVVAAARSWSRISGGLLHHLRDKIDLAGTAGRPLEATSTSGVFQVAAPNATDAEPRHQDMVSMIESIAQRKQDRRPGWKFDLELDQHRGCADHRFPRKAARCRLRGGGAQR
;
A
#
# COMPACT_ATOMS: atom_id res chain seq x y z
N MET A 1 -20.53 2.24 15.68
CA MET A 1 -20.30 3.55 15.00
C MET A 1 -19.70 3.28 13.63
N ARG A 2 -20.41 3.55 12.52
CA ARG A 2 -19.82 3.51 11.18
C ARG A 2 -18.85 4.69 11.08
N ALA A 3 -17.57 4.44 10.83
CA ALA A 3 -16.64 5.49 10.46
C ALA A 3 -17.23 6.27 9.27
N SER A 4 -17.44 7.58 9.44
CA SER A 4 -17.81 8.45 8.32
C SER A 4 -16.83 8.23 7.17
N ARG A 5 -17.30 8.20 5.91
CA ARG A 5 -16.44 7.94 4.74
C ARG A 5 -15.21 8.85 4.73
N SER A 6 -15.37 10.12 5.14
CA SER A 6 -14.28 11.10 5.32
C SER A 6 -13.19 10.61 6.29
N GLY A 7 -13.58 9.99 7.41
CA GLY A 7 -12.64 9.61 8.46
C GLY A 7 -11.60 8.57 8.03
N ARG A 8 -11.86 7.79 6.97
CA ARG A 8 -10.86 6.87 6.40
C ARG A 8 -9.83 7.59 5.55
N PHE A 9 -10.23 8.63 4.81
CA PHE A 9 -9.27 9.44 4.05
C PHE A 9 -8.35 10.21 5.01
N ASP A 10 -8.89 10.71 6.12
CA ASP A 10 -8.10 11.36 7.17
C ASP A 10 -7.12 10.39 7.86
N GLU A 11 -7.45 9.10 7.94
CA GLU A 11 -6.52 8.07 8.40
C GLU A 11 -5.38 7.83 7.42
N ILE A 12 -5.65 7.87 6.12
CA ILE A 12 -4.63 7.78 5.07
C ILE A 12 -3.69 8.98 5.15
N ASP A 13 -4.21 10.21 5.26
CA ASP A 13 -3.39 11.42 5.39
C ASP A 13 -2.52 11.40 6.66
N ARG A 14 -3.06 10.91 7.78
CA ARG A 14 -2.30 10.69 9.01
C ARG A 14 -1.20 9.65 8.82
N SER A 15 -1.47 8.57 8.09
CA SER A 15 -0.48 7.56 7.74
C SER A 15 0.67 8.14 6.90
N ILE A 16 0.36 8.93 5.87
CA ILE A 16 1.37 9.64 5.06
C ILE A 16 2.22 10.56 5.94
N SER A 17 1.58 11.34 6.81
CA SER A 17 2.26 12.28 7.71
C SER A 17 3.18 11.57 8.70
N ALA A 18 2.71 10.46 9.29
CA ALA A 18 3.49 9.64 10.21
C ALA A 18 4.72 9.04 9.53
N ARG A 19 4.56 8.51 8.31
CA ARG A 19 5.69 7.96 7.52
C ARG A 19 6.68 9.02 7.11
N ARG A 20 6.21 10.21 6.72
CA ARG A 20 7.09 11.33 6.41
C ARG A 20 7.96 11.70 7.62
N ALA A 21 7.39 11.72 8.82
CA ALA A 21 8.15 11.94 10.05
C ALA A 21 9.15 10.79 10.31
N MET A 22 8.74 9.54 10.08
CA MET A 22 9.59 8.36 10.23
C MET A 22 10.79 8.37 9.28
N PHE A 23 10.58 8.71 7.99
CA PHE A 23 11.65 8.82 7.00
C PHE A 23 12.69 9.84 7.43
N ARG A 24 12.25 10.99 7.96
CA ARG A 24 13.17 11.99 8.53
C ARG A 24 13.92 11.48 9.76
N ARG A 25 13.25 10.79 10.69
CA ARG A 25 13.88 10.27 11.91
C ARG A 25 14.96 9.23 11.63
N HIS A 26 14.70 8.34 10.66
CA HIS A 26 15.60 7.24 10.32
C HIS A 26 16.53 7.54 9.16
N ALA A 27 16.41 8.73 8.55
CA ALA A 27 17.14 9.15 7.36
C ALA A 27 16.98 8.19 6.18
N PHE A 28 15.75 7.74 5.92
CA PHE A 28 15.45 7.00 4.69
C PHE A 28 15.37 7.97 3.53
N GLU A 29 16.15 7.71 2.49
CA GLU A 29 16.17 8.51 1.26
C GLU A 29 15.15 8.00 0.23
N SER A 30 14.70 6.75 0.38
CA SER A 30 13.73 6.14 -0.54
C SER A 30 12.77 5.15 0.13
N LEU A 31 11.64 4.92 -0.54
CA LEU A 31 10.70 3.87 -0.17
C LEU A 31 11.33 2.46 -0.26
N ALA A 32 12.31 2.28 -1.16
CA ALA A 32 13.01 1.00 -1.32
C ALA A 32 13.83 0.67 -0.06
N GLU A 33 14.61 1.62 0.45
CA GLU A 33 15.35 1.50 1.72
C GLU A 33 14.42 1.20 2.89
N PHE A 34 13.33 1.96 2.99
CA PHE A 34 12.30 1.73 4.00
C PHE A 34 11.73 0.30 3.94
N ARG A 35 11.40 -0.20 2.74
CA ARG A 35 10.89 -1.56 2.55
C ARG A 35 11.93 -2.63 2.93
N VAL A 36 13.21 -2.39 2.70
CA VAL A 36 14.31 -3.29 3.16
C VAL A 36 14.36 -3.31 4.69
N ALA A 37 14.47 -2.15 5.34
CA ALA A 37 14.51 -2.03 6.79
C ALA A 37 13.29 -2.71 7.45
N ARG A 38 12.11 -2.49 6.86
CA ARG A 38 10.89 -3.16 7.31
C ARG A 38 10.97 -4.69 7.21
N ARG A 39 11.44 -5.23 6.08
CA ARG A 39 11.56 -6.70 5.89
C ARG A 39 12.52 -7.31 6.92
N ASN A 40 13.57 -6.59 7.27
CA ASN A 40 14.58 -7.00 8.24
C ASN A 40 14.16 -6.78 9.70
N ARG A 41 13.01 -6.13 9.95
CA ARG A 41 12.50 -5.72 11.27
C ARG A 41 13.37 -4.67 11.97
N ASP A 42 14.02 -3.81 11.21
CA ASP A 42 14.89 -2.72 11.69
C ASP A 42 14.10 -1.44 12.07
N LEU A 43 12.79 -1.54 12.31
CA LEU A 43 11.89 -0.43 12.67
C LEU A 43 11.26 -0.59 14.07
N PRO A 44 12.06 -0.76 15.14
CA PRO A 44 11.54 -0.97 16.49
C PRO A 44 10.81 0.29 17.00
N GLY A 45 9.63 0.09 17.61
CA GLY A 45 8.83 1.15 18.24
C GLY A 45 7.88 1.92 17.31
N ASP A 46 7.96 1.71 16.00
CA ASP A 46 7.14 2.40 15.00
C ASP A 46 5.88 1.59 14.56
N GLY A 47 5.67 0.41 15.14
CA GLY A 47 4.53 -0.47 14.83
C GLY A 47 4.57 -1.06 13.40
N PRO A 48 3.57 -1.87 13.03
CA PRO A 48 3.51 -2.47 11.70
C PRO A 48 3.27 -1.42 10.61
N GLN A 49 4.17 -1.35 9.64
CA GLN A 49 4.04 -0.45 8.49
C GLN A 49 3.72 -1.25 7.22
N GLN A 50 2.55 -1.08 6.63
CA GLN A 50 2.15 -1.81 5.40
C GLN A 50 1.90 -0.83 4.27
N ASP A 51 2.26 -1.16 3.04
CA ASP A 51 1.87 -0.32 1.91
C ASP A 51 0.33 -0.21 1.85
N VAL A 52 -0.19 0.99 1.60
CA VAL A 52 -1.63 1.28 1.55
C VAL A 52 -2.01 1.49 0.10
N VAL A 53 -3.09 0.85 -0.34
CA VAL A 53 -3.65 1.06 -1.67
C VAL A 53 -5.09 1.54 -1.52
N LEU A 54 -5.34 2.77 -1.96
CA LEU A 54 -6.67 3.35 -2.08
C LEU A 54 -7.22 2.98 -3.45
N VAL A 55 -8.25 2.13 -3.48
CA VAL A 55 -8.94 1.72 -4.70
C VAL A 55 -10.27 2.46 -4.79
N ILE A 56 -10.48 3.19 -5.88
CA ILE A 56 -11.72 3.88 -6.20
C ILE A 56 -12.27 3.26 -7.47
N ASP A 57 -13.36 2.52 -7.32
CA ASP A 57 -14.13 2.03 -8.46
C ASP A 57 -15.15 3.09 -8.91
N ARG A 58 -15.33 3.22 -10.22
CA ARG A 58 -16.20 4.21 -10.87
C ARG A 58 -15.94 5.64 -10.40
N TRP A 59 -14.77 6.17 -10.75
CA TRP A 59 -14.32 7.52 -10.40
C TRP A 59 -15.38 8.60 -10.65
N GLU A 60 -16.10 8.54 -11.77
CA GLU A 60 -17.15 9.50 -12.09
C GLU A 60 -18.28 9.57 -11.04
N ALA A 61 -18.70 8.43 -10.50
CA ALA A 61 -19.73 8.38 -9.47
C ALA A 61 -19.17 8.88 -8.13
N PHE A 62 -17.94 8.49 -7.79
CA PHE A 62 -17.26 8.96 -6.59
C PHE A 62 -17.13 10.49 -6.57
N ALA A 63 -16.66 11.09 -7.68
CA ALA A 63 -16.45 12.53 -7.81
C ALA A 63 -17.77 13.32 -7.74
N ALA A 64 -18.85 12.79 -8.33
CA ALA A 64 -20.17 13.40 -8.27
C ALA A 64 -20.77 13.37 -6.86
N GLU A 65 -20.64 12.25 -6.15
CA GLU A 65 -21.19 12.06 -4.81
C GLU A 65 -20.35 12.73 -3.71
N ASN A 66 -19.03 12.87 -3.93
CA ASN A 66 -18.08 13.31 -2.91
C ASN A 66 -17.11 14.38 -3.44
N PRO A 67 -17.60 15.54 -3.93
CA PRO A 67 -16.75 16.55 -4.56
C PRO A 67 -15.62 17.04 -3.65
N ALA A 68 -15.86 17.15 -2.34
CA ALA A 68 -14.84 17.57 -1.37
C ALA A 68 -13.69 16.55 -1.19
N LEU A 69 -13.92 15.26 -1.48
CA LEU A 69 -12.90 14.22 -1.35
C LEU A 69 -12.04 14.08 -2.62
N VAL A 70 -12.45 14.67 -3.75
CA VAL A 70 -11.68 14.64 -5.00
C VAL A 70 -10.30 15.27 -4.80
N ASP A 71 -10.26 16.48 -4.25
CA ASP A 71 -9.01 17.18 -3.96
C ASP A 71 -8.13 16.41 -2.96
N GLN A 72 -8.75 15.69 -2.01
CA GLN A 72 -8.02 14.88 -1.05
C GLN A 72 -7.38 13.66 -1.73
N VAL A 73 -8.08 13.00 -2.65
CA VAL A 73 -7.50 11.90 -3.45
C VAL A 73 -6.33 12.39 -4.30
N GLU A 74 -6.45 13.55 -4.94
CA GLU A 74 -5.35 14.14 -5.72
C GLU A 74 -4.12 14.39 -4.86
N ARG A 75 -4.29 15.00 -3.68
CA ARG A 75 -3.19 15.21 -2.73
C ARG A 75 -2.55 13.91 -2.27
N ILE A 76 -3.36 12.87 -2.02
CA ILE A 76 -2.87 11.52 -1.66
C ILE A 76 -2.08 10.92 -2.81
N ALA A 77 -2.54 11.04 -4.05
CA ALA A 77 -1.84 10.51 -5.23
C ALA A 77 -0.48 11.21 -5.44
N ASP A 78 -0.45 12.53 -5.30
CA ASP A 78 0.75 13.36 -5.42
C ASP A 78 1.79 13.01 -4.34
N ASN A 79 1.37 13.04 -3.08
CA ASN A 79 2.28 12.98 -1.93
C ASN A 79 2.51 11.57 -1.39
N GLY A 80 1.57 10.66 -1.60
CA GLY A 80 1.54 9.35 -0.95
C GLY A 80 2.53 8.34 -1.55
N SER A 81 2.81 8.44 -2.85
CA SER A 81 3.59 7.43 -3.58
C SER A 81 5.01 7.23 -3.01
N SER A 82 5.64 8.32 -2.57
CA SER A 82 6.96 8.33 -1.92
C SER A 82 6.98 7.64 -0.56
N PHE A 83 5.82 7.49 0.09
CA PHE A 83 5.66 6.90 1.42
C PHE A 83 4.87 5.58 1.41
N GLY A 84 4.75 4.94 0.23
CA GLY A 84 4.09 3.64 0.10
C GLY A 84 2.57 3.70 0.25
N VAL A 85 1.98 4.83 -0.15
CA VAL A 85 0.53 5.00 -0.30
C VAL A 85 0.23 5.21 -1.78
N HIS A 86 -0.60 4.35 -2.35
CA HIS A 86 -0.88 4.33 -3.79
C HIS A 86 -2.38 4.51 -4.05
N VAL A 87 -2.72 5.17 -5.16
CA VAL A 87 -4.10 5.34 -5.61
C VAL A 87 -4.30 4.53 -6.89
N VAL A 88 -5.38 3.76 -6.93
CA VAL A 88 -5.88 3.06 -8.11
C VAL A 88 -7.29 3.57 -8.35
N ALA A 89 -7.53 4.15 -9.52
CA ALA A 89 -8.85 4.63 -9.92
C ALA A 89 -9.29 3.93 -11.19
N ALA A 90 -10.53 3.43 -11.20
CA ALA A 90 -11.17 2.91 -12.39
C ALA A 90 -12.20 3.93 -12.90
N ALA A 91 -12.18 4.20 -14.21
CA ALA A 91 -13.10 5.13 -14.86
C ALA A 91 -13.52 4.58 -16.23
N ARG A 92 -14.68 5.03 -16.74
CA ARG A 92 -15.15 4.64 -18.08
C ARG A 92 -14.33 5.23 -19.22
N SER A 93 -13.67 6.35 -19.00
CA SER A 93 -12.76 6.98 -19.96
C SER A 93 -11.80 7.93 -19.23
N TRP A 94 -10.63 8.17 -19.81
CA TRP A 94 -9.65 9.12 -19.25
C TRP A 94 -10.20 10.52 -19.05
N SER A 95 -11.09 10.97 -19.94
CA SER A 95 -11.74 12.28 -19.86
C SER A 95 -12.60 12.50 -18.60
N ARG A 96 -12.94 11.44 -17.86
CA ARG A 96 -13.67 11.53 -16.58
C ARG A 96 -12.76 11.78 -15.39
N ILE A 97 -11.45 11.53 -15.54
CA ILE A 97 -10.47 11.75 -14.49
C ILE A 97 -9.93 13.18 -14.63
N SER A 98 -9.85 13.89 -13.51
CA SER A 98 -9.27 15.24 -13.48
C SER A 98 -7.82 15.25 -13.96
N GLY A 99 -7.39 16.35 -14.57
CA GLY A 99 -6.02 16.50 -15.06
C GLY A 99 -4.97 16.39 -13.95
N GLY A 100 -5.29 16.90 -12.75
CA GLY A 100 -4.46 16.77 -11.55
C GLY A 100 -4.20 15.30 -11.21
N LEU A 101 -5.26 14.52 -10.98
CA LEU A 101 -5.12 13.09 -10.71
C LEU A 101 -4.39 12.35 -11.83
N LEU A 102 -4.74 12.58 -13.10
CA LEU A 102 -4.11 11.93 -14.26
C LEU A 102 -2.60 12.15 -14.37
N HIS A 103 -2.08 13.27 -13.85
CA HIS A 103 -0.66 13.57 -13.82
C HIS A 103 0.09 12.73 -12.77
N HIS A 104 -0.56 12.43 -11.64
CA HIS A 104 0.03 11.65 -10.56
C HIS A 104 -0.07 10.12 -10.77
N LEU A 105 -0.96 9.67 -11.66
CA LEU A 105 -1.06 8.27 -12.06
C LEU A 105 0.08 7.90 -13.02
N ARG A 106 1.05 7.12 -12.51
CA ARG A 106 2.20 6.63 -13.29
C ARG A 106 1.81 5.63 -14.36
N ASP A 107 1.04 4.64 -13.96
CA ASP A 107 0.61 3.55 -14.84
C ASP A 107 -0.84 3.79 -15.27
N LYS A 108 -1.08 3.67 -16.58
CA LYS A 108 -2.39 3.79 -17.20
C LYS A 108 -2.66 2.49 -17.93
N ILE A 109 -3.82 1.91 -17.65
CA ILE A 109 -4.26 0.66 -18.26
C ILE A 109 -5.61 0.93 -18.91
N ASP A 110 -5.62 0.91 -20.24
CA ASP A 110 -6.83 0.99 -21.04
C ASP A 110 -7.42 -0.38 -21.25
N LEU A 111 -8.70 -0.53 -20.93
CA LEU A 111 -9.42 -1.77 -21.07
C LEU A 111 -10.40 -1.66 -22.23
N ALA A 112 -10.18 -2.47 -23.26
CA ALA A 112 -11.06 -2.57 -24.42
C ALA A 112 -11.70 -3.96 -24.43
N GLY A 113 -13.03 -4.00 -24.29
CA GLY A 113 -13.81 -5.24 -24.29
C GLY A 113 -14.88 -5.20 -25.37
N THR A 114 -14.93 -6.25 -26.18
CA THR A 114 -16.07 -6.58 -27.04
C THR A 114 -16.72 -7.83 -26.45
N ALA A 115 -18.05 -7.86 -26.34
CA ALA A 115 -18.78 -9.04 -25.85
C ALA A 115 -18.31 -10.31 -26.59
N GLY A 116 -18.01 -11.38 -25.84
CA GLY A 116 -17.51 -12.65 -26.39
C GLY A 116 -16.01 -12.68 -26.75
N ARG A 117 -15.24 -11.61 -26.49
CA ARG A 117 -13.77 -11.61 -26.62
C ARG A 117 -13.09 -11.34 -25.27
N PRO A 118 -11.89 -11.92 -25.03
CA PRO A 118 -11.08 -11.56 -23.87
C PRO A 118 -10.84 -10.05 -23.81
N LEU A 119 -10.77 -9.51 -22.59
CA LEU A 119 -10.50 -8.09 -22.39
C LEU A 119 -9.05 -7.79 -22.78
N GLU A 120 -8.85 -6.83 -23.68
CA GLU A 120 -7.52 -6.36 -24.03
C GLU A 120 -7.15 -5.21 -23.09
N ALA A 121 -5.99 -5.33 -22.45
CA ALA A 121 -5.43 -4.30 -21.59
C ALA A 121 -4.20 -3.69 -22.25
N THR A 122 -4.25 -2.38 -22.48
CA THR A 122 -3.14 -1.62 -23.08
C THR A 122 -2.50 -0.75 -22.03
N SER A 123 -1.17 -0.87 -21.87
CA SER A 123 -0.34 -0.04 -21.00
C SER A 123 0.85 0.53 -21.78
N THR A 124 1.56 1.49 -21.20
CA THR A 124 2.83 2.01 -21.75
C THR A 124 3.85 0.88 -22.00
N SER A 125 3.81 -0.17 -21.19
CA SER A 125 4.72 -1.33 -21.32
C SER A 125 4.27 -2.36 -22.36
N GLY A 126 3.12 -2.18 -23.01
CA GLY A 126 2.60 -3.08 -24.05
C GLY A 126 1.14 -3.49 -23.84
N VAL A 127 0.67 -4.35 -24.73
CA VAL A 127 -0.69 -4.92 -24.70
C VAL A 127 -0.64 -6.32 -24.10
N PHE A 128 -1.54 -6.61 -23.17
CA PHE A 128 -1.70 -7.93 -22.58
C PHE A 128 -3.18 -8.33 -22.50
N GLN A 129 -3.46 -9.63 -22.62
CA GLN A 129 -4.81 -10.15 -22.46
C GLN A 129 -5.13 -10.35 -20.97
N VAL A 130 -6.29 -9.87 -20.56
CA VAL A 130 -6.80 -10.05 -19.20
C VAL A 130 -7.97 -11.01 -19.27
N ALA A 131 -7.87 -12.12 -18.53
CA ALA A 131 -9.00 -13.02 -18.33
C ALA A 131 -10.09 -12.25 -17.55
N ALA A 132 -11.20 -11.98 -18.22
CA ALA A 132 -12.38 -11.43 -17.57
C ALA A 132 -13.25 -12.60 -17.11
N PRO A 133 -13.38 -12.84 -15.78
CA PRO A 133 -14.05 -14.03 -15.26
C PRO A 133 -15.53 -14.14 -15.65
N ASN A 134 -16.13 -13.08 -16.20
CA ASN A 134 -17.53 -13.04 -16.65
C ASN A 134 -17.68 -12.61 -18.13
N ALA A 135 -16.62 -12.67 -18.96
CA ALA A 135 -16.73 -12.27 -20.38
C ALA A 135 -17.37 -13.34 -21.28
N THR A 136 -17.51 -14.55 -20.77
CA THR A 136 -18.35 -15.60 -21.34
C THR A 136 -19.61 -15.71 -20.50
N ASP A 137 -20.79 -15.88 -21.11
CA ASP A 137 -22.07 -16.17 -20.42
C ASP A 137 -22.05 -17.49 -19.59
N ALA A 138 -20.87 -18.08 -19.40
CA ALA A 138 -20.64 -19.14 -18.46
C ALA A 138 -20.57 -18.53 -17.05
N GLU A 139 -21.61 -18.80 -16.25
CA GLU A 139 -21.65 -18.47 -14.83
C GLU A 139 -20.32 -18.92 -14.16
N PRO A 140 -19.58 -18.02 -13.49
CA PRO A 140 -18.39 -18.42 -12.76
C PRO A 140 -18.84 -19.39 -11.66
N ARG A 141 -18.41 -20.65 -11.72
CA ARG A 141 -18.69 -21.59 -10.64
C ARG A 141 -18.06 -21.02 -9.38
N HIS A 142 -18.88 -20.53 -8.46
CA HIS A 142 -18.48 -19.93 -7.19
C HIS A 142 -17.40 -20.75 -6.45
N GLN A 143 -17.41 -22.08 -6.61
CA GLN A 143 -16.42 -23.01 -6.06
C GLN A 143 -14.99 -22.83 -6.62
N ASP A 144 -14.83 -22.41 -7.87
CA ASP A 144 -13.51 -22.26 -8.51
C ASP A 144 -12.77 -21.01 -8.01
N MET A 145 -13.50 -19.94 -7.67
CA MET A 145 -12.90 -18.74 -7.06
C MET A 145 -12.58 -18.94 -5.57
N VAL A 146 -13.45 -19.62 -4.83
CA VAL A 146 -13.21 -19.91 -3.41
C VAL A 146 -11.98 -20.80 -3.25
N SER A 147 -11.86 -21.86 -4.07
CA SER A 147 -10.70 -22.75 -4.04
C SER A 147 -9.40 -22.05 -4.45
N MET A 148 -9.44 -21.08 -5.37
CA MET A 148 -8.27 -20.28 -5.72
C MET A 148 -7.83 -19.37 -4.56
N ILE A 149 -8.77 -18.70 -3.89
CA ILE A 149 -8.48 -17.83 -2.74
C ILE A 149 -7.92 -18.65 -1.57
N GLU A 150 -8.52 -19.80 -1.28
CA GLU A 150 -8.04 -20.73 -0.23
C GLU A 150 -6.64 -21.25 -0.55
N SER A 151 -6.37 -21.59 -1.81
CA SER A 151 -5.05 -22.04 -2.25
C SER A 151 -3.96 -20.98 -2.09
N ILE A 152 -4.28 -19.69 -2.27
CA ILE A 152 -3.34 -18.58 -2.05
C ILE A 152 -3.12 -18.35 -0.55
N ALA A 153 -4.17 -18.44 0.26
CA ALA A 153 -4.09 -18.31 1.71
C ALA A 153 -3.22 -19.44 2.31
N GLN A 154 -3.44 -20.69 1.90
CA GLN A 154 -2.69 -21.85 2.38
C GLN A 154 -1.19 -21.75 2.04
N ARG A 155 -0.84 -21.37 0.80
CA ARG A 155 0.57 -21.16 0.41
C ARG A 155 1.27 -20.06 1.22
N LYS A 156 0.53 -19.05 1.69
CA LYS A 156 1.10 -18.01 2.58
C LYS A 156 1.34 -18.55 3.98
N GLN A 157 0.49 -19.44 4.45
CA GLN A 157 0.55 -20.06 5.77
C GLN A 157 1.68 -21.10 5.85
N ASP A 158 1.85 -21.93 4.81
CA ASP A 158 2.91 -22.94 4.71
C ASP A 158 4.32 -22.31 4.62
N ARG A 159 4.44 -21.09 4.09
CA ARG A 159 5.72 -20.34 4.12
C ARG A 159 6.06 -19.78 5.50
N ARG A 160 5.16 -19.89 6.48
CA ARG A 160 5.36 -19.40 7.87
C ARG A 160 4.83 -20.41 8.89
N PRO A 161 5.37 -21.64 8.93
CA PRO A 161 4.92 -22.62 9.91
C PRO A 161 5.27 -22.10 11.32
N GLY A 162 4.25 -21.89 12.16
CA GLY A 162 4.40 -21.40 13.54
C GLY A 162 4.17 -19.90 13.77
N TRP A 163 3.77 -19.12 12.77
CA TRP A 163 3.45 -17.70 12.99
C TRP A 163 2.09 -17.51 13.66
N LYS A 164 2.11 -17.32 15.00
CA LYS A 164 1.00 -16.71 15.75
C LYS A 164 1.27 -15.22 15.94
N PHE A 165 0.26 -14.39 15.69
CA PHE A 165 0.28 -12.96 15.99
C PHE A 165 -0.04 -12.77 17.47
N ASP A 166 0.99 -12.78 18.33
CA ASP A 166 0.86 -12.41 19.74
C ASP A 166 1.23 -10.94 19.93
N LEU A 167 0.25 -10.14 20.37
CA LEU A 167 0.43 -8.70 20.62
C LEU A 167 1.33 -8.41 21.84
N GLU A 168 1.49 -9.38 22.75
CA GLU A 168 2.19 -9.19 24.03
C GLU A 168 3.68 -9.60 24.00
N LEU A 169 4.09 -10.53 23.12
CA LEU A 169 5.44 -11.12 23.15
C LEU A 169 6.54 -10.31 22.45
N ASP A 170 6.19 -9.27 21.69
CA ASP A 170 7.17 -8.51 20.89
C ASP A 170 7.67 -7.22 21.59
N GLN A 171 7.19 -6.94 22.81
CA GLN A 171 7.60 -5.75 23.59
C GLN A 171 8.99 -5.87 24.23
N HIS A 172 9.64 -7.03 24.19
CA HIS A 172 10.87 -7.31 24.96
C HIS A 172 12.14 -7.63 24.16
N ARG A 173 12.14 -7.59 22.81
CA ARG A 173 13.40 -7.75 22.05
C ARG A 173 14.12 -6.43 21.84
N GLY A 174 14.65 -5.89 22.93
CA GLY A 174 15.60 -4.78 22.92
C GLY A 174 17.01 -5.23 22.55
N CYS A 175 17.63 -4.49 21.63
CA CYS A 175 19.09 -4.32 21.47
C CYS A 175 19.97 -5.58 21.52
N ALA A 176 19.89 -6.45 20.51
CA ALA A 176 20.93 -7.47 20.29
C ALA A 176 21.02 -7.90 18.82
N ASP A 177 21.28 -6.98 17.89
CA ASP A 177 21.87 -7.39 16.60
C ASP A 177 22.69 -6.25 15.99
N HIS A 178 24.01 -6.37 16.10
CA HIS A 178 24.98 -5.47 15.49
C HIS A 178 25.06 -5.77 13.99
N ARG A 179 24.23 -5.11 13.18
CA ARG A 179 24.26 -5.34 11.72
C ARG A 179 24.15 -4.11 10.84
N PHE A 180 24.68 -2.97 11.27
CA PHE A 180 24.92 -1.81 10.37
C PHE A 180 26.21 -1.04 10.70
N PRO A 181 27.15 -0.89 9.74
CA PRO A 181 28.45 -0.25 9.96
C PRO A 181 28.47 1.28 9.76
N ARG A 182 27.34 2.00 9.88
CA ARG A 182 27.32 3.47 9.71
C ARG A 182 26.76 4.29 10.89
N LYS A 183 26.52 3.67 12.05
CA LYS A 183 26.15 4.39 13.30
C LYS A 183 27.13 4.19 14.46
N ALA A 184 28.42 3.99 14.16
CA ALA A 184 29.47 3.98 15.20
C ALA A 184 29.79 5.40 15.75
N ALA A 185 29.29 6.48 15.15
CA ALA A 185 29.73 7.84 15.48
C ALA A 185 28.81 8.61 16.46
N ARG A 186 27.76 8.01 17.03
CA ARG A 186 26.85 8.76 17.94
C ARG A 186 26.41 8.06 19.22
N CYS A 187 27.20 7.09 19.69
CA CYS A 187 27.10 6.50 21.03
C CYS A 187 28.37 6.70 21.86
N ARG A 188 28.98 7.88 21.79
CA ARG A 188 29.80 8.39 22.90
C ARG A 188 29.17 9.68 23.38
N LEU A 189 29.21 9.89 24.69
CA LEU A 189 28.79 11.06 25.46
C LEU A 189 27.35 11.01 26.03
N ARG A 190 27.14 10.11 26.99
CA ARG A 190 26.34 10.28 28.24
C ARG A 190 26.41 8.95 29.02
N GLY A 191 26.93 8.84 30.24
CA GLY A 191 27.53 9.81 31.13
C GLY A 191 28.62 9.16 31.99
N GLY A 192 29.49 10.01 32.55
CA GLY A 192 30.28 9.66 33.72
C GLY A 192 29.44 9.76 34.99
N GLY A 193 29.94 9.15 36.07
CA GLY A 193 29.50 9.44 37.44
C GLY A 193 29.27 8.22 38.32
N ALA A 194 30.35 7.74 38.95
CA ALA A 194 30.49 7.26 40.33
C ALA A 194 29.39 6.38 40.99
N GLN A 195 29.80 5.24 41.57
CA GLN A 195 30.05 5.11 43.03
C GLN A 195 30.41 3.68 43.46
N ARG A 196 31.47 3.63 44.30
CA ARG A 196 31.91 2.63 45.29
C ARG A 196 32.33 1.23 44.82
#